data_AF-A0A1C5ZV20-F1
#
_entry.id   AF-A0A1C5ZV20-F1
#
_cell.length_a   1.000
_cell.length_b   1.000
_cell.length_c   1.000
_cell.angle_alpha   90.00
_cell.angle_beta   90.00
_cell.angle_gamma   90.00
#
_symmetry.space_group_name_H-M   'P 1'
#
loop_
_entity.id
_entity.type
_entity.pdbx_description
1 polymer ?
#
loop_
_entity_poly.entity_id
_entity_poly.type
_entity_poly.pdbx_seq_one_letter_code
_entity_poly.pdbx_strand_id
1 'polypeptide(L)'
;MFTADMARDMSGDGKVMEALERCERRIRQDAELGERESCLFYCDCMDGAKEKALEILRQRGFEVRMHVSYSGGIRQSPAFYAFW
;
A
#
# COMPACT_ATOMS: atom_id res chain seq x y z
N MET A 1 -11.99 -30.94 9.32
CA MET A 1 -12.99 -30.22 8.50
C MET A 1 -12.60 -28.75 8.53
N PHE A 2 -12.07 -28.22 7.42
CA PHE A 2 -11.71 -26.80 7.31
C PHE A 2 -13.01 -26.02 7.12
N THR A 3 -13.34 -25.08 8.00
CA THR A 3 -14.57 -24.27 7.90
C THR A 3 -14.38 -23.16 6.87
N ALA A 4 -15.46 -22.72 6.23
CA ALA A 4 -15.40 -21.66 5.21
C ALA A 4 -14.83 -20.35 5.76
N ASP A 5 -15.00 -20.08 7.07
CA ASP A 5 -14.46 -18.89 7.72
C ASP A 5 -12.94 -18.99 7.92
N MET A 6 -12.40 -20.16 8.27
CA MET A 6 -10.95 -20.37 8.33
C MET A 6 -10.29 -20.21 6.95
N ALA A 7 -10.96 -20.63 5.88
CA ALA A 7 -10.46 -20.44 4.51
C ALA A 7 -10.52 -18.96 4.07
N ARG A 8 -11.53 -18.20 4.51
CA ARG A 8 -11.64 -16.76 4.26
C ARG A 8 -10.59 -15.96 5.02
N ASP A 9 -10.30 -16.32 6.27
CA ASP A 9 -9.26 -15.67 7.07
C ASP A 9 -7.87 -15.91 6.44
N MET A 10 -7.55 -17.16 6.08
CA MET A 10 -6.27 -17.44 5.40
C MET A 10 -6.18 -16.79 4.01
N SER A 11 -7.30 -16.68 3.27
CA SER A 11 -7.33 -15.96 1.99
C SER A 11 -7.17 -14.46 2.16
N GLY A 12 -7.72 -13.89 3.24
CA GLY A 12 -7.55 -12.49 3.61
C GLY A 12 -6.10 -12.18 3.97
N ASP A 13 -5.49 -13.01 4.82
CA ASP A 13 -4.09 -12.87 5.23
C ASP A 13 -3.13 -13.00 4.04
N GLY A 14 -3.40 -13.92 3.12
CA GLY A 14 -2.64 -14.05 1.87
C GLY A 14 -2.67 -12.79 1.01
N LYS A 15 -3.85 -12.18 0.84
CA LYS A 15 -3.99 -10.94 0.06
C LYS A 15 -3.34 -9.74 0.75
N VAL A 16 -3.40 -9.66 2.08
CA VAL A 16 -2.72 -8.62 2.85
C VAL A 16 -1.20 -8.75 2.68
N MET A 17 -0.67 -9.96 2.80
CA MET A 17 0.76 -10.23 2.59
C MET A 17 1.21 -9.86 1.18
N GLU A 18 0.45 -10.25 0.15
CA GLU A 18 0.77 -9.89 -1.24
C GLU A 18 0.77 -8.36 -1.47
N ALA A 19 -0.22 -7.66 -0.92
CA ALA A 19 -0.30 -6.20 -0.99
C ALA A 19 0.87 -5.53 -0.27
N LEU A 20 1.28 -6.06 0.88
CA LEU A 20 2.38 -5.55 1.68
C LEU A 20 3.73 -5.77 0.98
N GLU A 21 3.99 -6.98 0.47
CA GLU A 21 5.20 -7.28 -0.30
C GLU A 21 5.35 -6.38 -1.52
N ARG A 22 4.25 -6.08 -2.21
CA ARG A 22 4.23 -5.14 -3.32
C ARG A 22 4.64 -3.73 -2.87
N CYS A 23 4.12 -3.25 -1.74
CA CYS A 23 4.48 -1.94 -1.21
C CYS A 23 5.96 -1.88 -0.82
N GLU A 24 6.45 -2.86 -0.07
CA GLU A 24 7.85 -2.90 0.38
C GLU A 24 8.83 -2.97 -0.79
N ARG A 25 8.51 -3.77 -1.82
CA ARG A 25 9.31 -3.83 -3.04
C ARG A 25 9.39 -2.46 -3.70
N ARG A 26 8.27 -1.75 -3.79
CA ARG A 26 8.21 -0.42 -4.40
C ARG A 26 9.00 0.61 -3.60
N ILE A 27 8.79 0.65 -2.28
CA ILE A 27 9.54 1.53 -1.36
C ILE A 27 11.04 1.30 -1.50
N ARG A 28 11.49 0.04 -1.53
CA ARG A 28 12.92 -0.30 -1.70
C ARG A 28 13.46 0.24 -3.03
N GLN A 29 12.74 0.01 -4.13
CA GLN A 29 13.15 0.49 -5.46
C GLN A 29 13.25 2.02 -5.50
N ASP A 30 12.23 2.73 -5.00
CA ASP A 30 12.21 4.20 -4.99
C ASP A 30 13.34 4.75 -4.07
N ALA A 31 13.59 4.10 -2.92
CA ALA A 31 14.72 4.45 -2.05
C ALA A 31 16.10 4.23 -2.71
N GLU A 32 16.27 3.14 -3.47
CA GLU A 32 17.50 2.86 -4.24
C GLU A 32 17.74 3.91 -5.34
N LEU A 33 16.67 4.55 -5.83
CA LEU A 33 16.73 5.66 -6.79
C LEU A 33 16.95 7.03 -6.12
N GLY A 34 17.01 7.09 -4.79
CA GLY A 34 17.21 8.33 -4.03
C GLY A 34 15.94 9.13 -3.75
N GLU A 35 14.76 8.56 -4.01
CA GLU A 35 13.48 9.18 -3.68
C GLU A 35 13.24 9.20 -2.17
N ARG A 36 12.36 10.12 -1.73
CA ARG A 36 11.98 10.28 -0.30
C ARG A 36 10.54 9.84 -0.02
N GLU A 37 9.83 9.43 -1.05
CA GLU A 37 8.45 8.98 -1.00
C GLU A 37 8.19 7.93 -2.07
N SER A 38 7.18 7.10 -1.86
CA SER A 38 6.76 6.07 -2.81
C SER A 38 5.24 6.08 -2.94
N CYS A 39 4.73 6.15 -4.17
CA CYS A 39 3.32 5.96 -4.47
C CYS A 39 2.95 4.48 -4.37
N LEU A 40 2.04 4.13 -3.45
CA LEU A 40 1.66 2.74 -3.16
C LEU A 40 0.41 2.30 -3.93
N PHE A 41 -0.72 2.96 -3.67
CA PHE A 41 -2.02 2.60 -4.25
C PHE A 41 -2.83 3.85 -4.59
N TYR A 42 -3.45 3.85 -5.76
CA TYR A 42 -4.47 4.85 -6.10
C TYR A 42 -5.75 4.57 -5.31
N CYS A 43 -6.44 5.63 -4.90
CA CYS A 43 -7.64 5.51 -4.07
C CYS A 43 -8.78 4.74 -4.77
N ASP A 44 -8.82 4.74 -6.10
CA ASP A 44 -9.82 4.06 -6.93
C ASP A 44 -9.70 2.53 -6.94
N CYS A 45 -8.57 1.98 -6.50
CA CYS A 45 -8.30 0.54 -6.49
C CYS A 45 -8.18 -0.04 -5.07
N MET A 46 -8.57 0.70 -4.04
CA MET A 46 -8.48 0.26 -2.65
C MET A 46 -9.43 -0.90 -2.34
N ASP A 47 -8.98 -1.79 -1.46
CA ASP A 47 -9.75 -2.85 -0.84
C ASP A 47 -9.25 -3.10 0.58
N GLY A 48 -9.96 -3.91 1.36
CA GLY A 48 -9.62 -4.16 2.76
C GLY A 48 -8.24 -4.81 2.97
N ALA A 49 -7.68 -5.51 1.98
CA ALA A 49 -6.35 -6.08 2.09
C ALA A 49 -5.27 -4.98 1.94
N LYS A 50 -5.48 -4.07 0.98
CA LYS A 50 -4.62 -2.90 0.79
C LYS A 50 -4.68 -1.96 1.99
N GLU A 51 -5.86 -1.71 2.54
CA GLU A 51 -6.03 -0.88 3.75
C GLU A 51 -5.21 -1.43 4.93
N LYS A 52 -5.35 -2.74 5.21
CA LYS A 52 -4.55 -3.42 6.24
C LYS A 52 -3.05 -3.36 5.96
N ALA A 53 -2.62 -3.52 4.71
CA ALA A 53 -1.21 -3.39 4.35
C ALA A 53 -0.66 -1.99 4.65
N LEU A 54 -1.44 -0.93 4.36
CA LEU A 54 -1.06 0.45 4.72
C LEU A 54 -0.97 0.65 6.24
N GLU A 55 -1.87 0.06 7.02
CA GLU A 55 -1.81 0.09 8.49
C GLU A 55 -0.55 -0.59 9.03
N ILE A 56 -0.17 -1.74 8.46
CA ILE A 56 1.07 -2.44 8.83
C ILE A 56 2.29 -1.57 8.51
N LEU A 57 2.32 -0.88 7.36
CA LEU A 57 3.41 0.06 7.05
C LEU A 57 3.50 1.20 8.06
N ARG A 58 2.36 1.77 8.49
CA ARG A 58 2.34 2.79 9.56
C ARG A 58 2.91 2.26 10.87
N GLN A 59 2.54 1.03 11.26
CA GLN A 59 3.08 0.38 12.46
C GLN A 59 4.59 0.14 12.36
N ARG A 60 5.13 0.01 11.14
CA ARG A 60 6.56 -0.13 10.87
C ARG A 60 7.32 1.20 10.78
N GLY A 61 6.65 2.32 11.04
CA GLY A 61 7.27 3.64 11.15
C GLY A 61 7.22 4.48 9.87
N PHE A 62 6.60 4.00 8.78
CA PHE A 62 6.36 4.83 7.61
C PHE A 62 5.24 5.83 7.89
N GLU A 63 5.42 7.10 7.50
CA GLU A 63 4.28 8.01 7.38
C GLU A 63 3.52 7.61 6.11
N VAL A 64 2.26 7.20 6.25
CA VAL A 64 1.40 6.83 5.10
C VAL A 64 0.20 7.75 5.04
N ARG A 65 0.18 8.63 4.03
CA ARG A 65 -0.88 9.63 3.81
C ARG A 65 -1.40 9.62 2.38
N MET A 66 -2.65 10.02 2.23
CA MET A 66 -3.20 10.32 0.93
C MET A 66 -2.58 11.62 0.39
N HIS A 67 -2.12 11.60 -0.84
CA HIS A 67 -1.57 12.76 -1.53
C HIS A 67 -2.16 12.85 -2.95
N VAL A 68 -2.33 14.08 -3.42
CA VAL A 68 -2.76 14.38 -4.79
C VAL A 68 -1.61 15.11 -5.45
N SER A 69 -0.91 14.41 -6.33
CA SER A 69 0.16 15.01 -7.13
C SER A 69 -0.41 15.76 -8.34
N TYR A 70 0.39 16.66 -8.88
CA TYR A 70 0.09 17.41 -10.11
C TYR A 70 1.23 17.19 -11.09
N SER A 71 0.91 16.86 -12.34
CA SER A 71 1.88 16.72 -13.42
C SER A 71 1.49 17.62 -14.57
N GLY A 72 2.37 18.54 -14.98
CA GLY A 72 2.07 19.51 -16.04
C GLY A 72 0.86 20.40 -15.77
N GLY A 73 0.55 20.68 -14.49
CA GLY A 73 -0.65 21.41 -14.08
C GLY A 73 -1.94 20.58 -14.06
N ILE A 74 -1.88 19.30 -14.42
CA ILE A 74 -3.01 18.37 -14.39
C ILE A 74 -3.01 17.61 -13.07
N ARG A 75 -4.13 17.70 -12.35
CA ARG A 75 -4.39 16.95 -11.12
C ARG A 75 -4.36 15.45 -11.41
N GLN A 76 -3.51 14.71 -10.72
CA GLN A 76 -3.47 13.26 -10.79
C GLN A 76 -4.53 12.64 -9.87
N SER A 77 -4.85 11.37 -10.11
CA SER A 77 -5.70 10.60 -9.20
C SER A 77 -5.09 10.56 -7.80
N PRO A 78 -5.88 10.80 -6.73
CA PRO A 78 -5.40 10.67 -5.37
C PRO A 78 -4.82 9.28 -5.11
N ALA A 79 -3.70 9.22 -4.41
CA ALA A 79 -3.03 7.97 -4.05
C ALA A 79 -2.48 8.02 -2.63
N PHE A 80 -2.28 6.85 -2.03
CA PHE A 80 -1.54 6.71 -0.79
C PHE A 80 -0.05 6.65 -1.07
N TYR A 81 0.72 7.47 -0.36
CA TYR A 81 2.17 7.52 -0.42
C TYR A 81 2.75 7.12 0.94
N ALA A 82 3.87 6.39 0.90
CA ALA A 82 4.73 6.18 2.06
C ALA A 82 5.91 7.16 2.02
N PHE A 83 6.25 7.73 3.17
CA PHE A 83 7.37 8.63 3.40
C PHE A 83 8.27 8.03 4.48
N TRP A 84 9.59 8.22 4.35
CA TRP A 84 10.62 7.70 5.27
C TRP A 84 11.77 8.69 5.49
#